data_AF-A0A3M1LIA5-F1
#
_entry.id   AF-A0A3M1LIA5-F1
#
_cell.length_a   1.000
_cell.length_b   1.000
_cell.length_c   1.000
_cell.angle_alpha   90.00
_cell.angle_beta   90.00
_cell.angle_gamma   90.00
#
_symmetry.space_group_name_H-M   'P 1'
#
loop_
_entity.id
_entity.type
_entity.pdbx_description
1 polymer ?
#
loop_
_entity_poly.entity_id
_entity_poly.type
_entity_poly.pdbx_seq_one_letter_code
_entity_poly.pdbx_strand_id
1 'polypeptide(L)' 'RTSPEHGTAYELAGKNEADPESFRQAVFLALDIVRNRRDYEAMHANALVKRHQEAEEGDPAEFEKEAS' A
#
# COMPACT_ATOMS: atom_id res chain seq x y z
N ARG A 1 -14.19 -4.12 -0.51
CA ARG A 1 -15.47 -4.38 0.18
C ARG A 1 -15.21 -4.26 1.67
N THR A 2 -16.08 -3.56 2.38
CA THR A 2 -16.09 -3.43 3.85
C THR A 2 -17.46 -3.86 4.37
N SER A 3 -17.59 -4.07 5.68
CA SER A 3 -18.86 -4.42 6.31
C SER A 3 -18.95 -3.84 7.73
N PRO A 4 -20.17 -3.58 8.24
CA PRO A 4 -20.37 -3.24 9.65
C PRO A 4 -19.95 -4.39 10.57
N GLU A 5 -19.67 -4.09 11.84
CA GLU A 5 -19.19 -5.07 12.81
C GLU A 5 -20.31 -5.88 13.49
N HIS A 6 -21.58 -5.52 13.27
CA HIS A 6 -22.73 -6.19 13.87
C HIS A 6 -23.58 -6.95 12.84
N GLY A 7 -24.36 -7.92 13.35
CA GLY A 7 -25.35 -8.66 12.57
C GLY A 7 -26.65 -7.87 12.34
N THR A 8 -27.73 -8.57 12.01
CA THR A 8 -29.01 -7.94 11.62
C THR A 8 -29.75 -7.24 12.75
N ALA A 9 -29.51 -7.65 14.01
CA ALA A 9 -30.14 -7.09 15.21
C ALA A 9 -31.67 -6.84 15.06
N TYR A 10 -32.43 -7.90 14.70
CA TYR A 10 -33.88 -7.82 14.45
C TYR A 10 -34.68 -7.15 15.57
N GLU A 11 -34.25 -7.30 16.81
CA GLU A 11 -34.87 -6.68 17.98
C GLU A 11 -34.88 -5.15 17.95
N LEU A 12 -34.01 -4.51 17.16
CA LEU A 12 -33.92 -3.05 17.03
C LEU A 12 -34.67 -2.52 15.80
N ALA A 13 -35.18 -3.41 14.95
CA ALA A 13 -35.85 -3.03 13.71
C ALA A 13 -37.15 -2.25 14.01
N GLY A 14 -37.29 -1.07 13.38
CA GLY A 14 -38.45 -0.20 13.57
C GLY A 14 -38.48 0.60 14.88
N LYS A 15 -37.51 0.42 15.78
CA LYS A 15 -37.43 1.14 17.06
C LYS A 15 -36.64 2.45 17.00
N ASN A 16 -35.90 2.66 15.91
CA ASN A 16 -35.00 3.82 15.74
C ASN A 16 -33.90 3.92 16.83
N GLU A 17 -33.47 2.77 17.36
CA GLU A 17 -32.48 2.64 18.44
C GLU A 17 -31.14 2.04 17.97
N ALA A 18 -31.05 1.63 16.70
CA ALA A 18 -29.82 1.07 16.16
C ALA A 18 -28.72 2.14 16.06
N ASP A 19 -27.49 1.78 16.45
CA ASP A 19 -26.33 2.65 16.28
C ASP A 19 -25.75 2.52 14.85
N PRO A 20 -25.77 3.61 14.06
CA PRO A 20 -25.23 3.62 12.70
C PRO A 20 -23.70 3.78 12.60
N GLU A 21 -22.95 3.93 13.70
CA GLU A 21 -21.52 4.27 13.66
C GLU A 21 -20.69 3.28 12.85
N SER A 22 -20.79 1.98 13.14
CA SER A 22 -19.99 0.95 12.44
C SER A 22 -20.32 0.87 10.93
N PHE A 23 -21.58 1.12 10.55
CA PHE A 23 -21.97 1.18 9.14
C PHE A 23 -21.33 2.37 8.43
N ARG A 24 -21.35 3.56 9.05
CA ARG A 24 -20.69 4.75 8.49
C ARG A 24 -19.19 4.54 8.32
N GLN A 25 -18.53 3.99 9.35
CA GLN A 25 -17.11 3.67 9.30
C GLN A 25 -16.79 2.71 8.14
N ALA A 26 -17.58 1.65 7.98
CA ALA A 26 -17.41 0.71 6.87
C ALA A 26 -17.52 1.41 5.51
N VAL A 27 -18.48 2.31 5.32
CA VAL A 27 -18.66 3.06 4.05
C VAL A 27 -17.47 3.98 3.77
N PHE A 28 -17.04 4.78 4.75
CA PHE A 28 -15.91 5.70 4.56
C PHE A 28 -14.59 4.95 4.35
N LEU A 29 -14.37 3.86 5.07
CA LEU A 29 -13.20 3.01 4.86
C LEU A 29 -13.17 2.43 3.44
N ALA A 30 -14.32 2.05 2.87
CA ALA A 30 -14.36 1.59 1.48
C ALA A 30 -13.92 2.68 0.50
N LEU A 31 -14.35 3.93 0.73
CA LEU A 31 -13.98 5.08 -0.09
C LEU A 31 -12.47 5.34 -0.02
N ASP A 32 -11.90 5.32 1.17
CA ASP A 32 -10.48 5.56 1.39
C ASP A 32 -9.62 4.46 0.75
N ILE A 33 -10.02 3.18 0.88
CA ILE A 33 -9.34 2.06 0.21
C ILE A 33 -9.31 2.27 -1.31
N VAL A 34 -10.42 2.68 -1.92
CA VAL A 34 -10.49 2.90 -3.36
C VAL A 34 -9.59 4.05 -3.79
N ARG A 35 -9.59 5.17 -3.06
CA ARG A 35 -8.72 6.32 -3.34
C ARG A 35 -7.25 5.93 -3.23
N ASN A 36 -6.87 5.31 -2.12
CA ASN A 36 -5.49 4.89 -1.86
C ASN A 36 -4.95 3.95 -2.94
N ARG A 37 -5.79 3.05 -3.48
CA ARG A 37 -5.38 2.17 -4.58
C ARG A 37 -5.09 2.94 -5.87
N ARG A 38 -5.95 3.91 -6.22
CA ARG A 38 -5.77 4.75 -7.41
C ARG A 38 -4.53 5.62 -7.27
N ASP A 39 -4.32 6.19 -6.09
CA ASP A 39 -3.15 7.03 -5.81
C ASP A 39 -1.86 6.20 -5.83
N TYR A 40 -1.89 4.99 -5.28
CA TYR A 40 -0.79 4.03 -5.36
C TYR A 40 -0.43 3.71 -6.81
N GLU A 41 -1.41 3.35 -7.64
CA GLU A 41 -1.20 3.08 -9.07
C GLU A 41 -0.62 4.30 -9.79
N ALA A 42 -1.14 5.50 -9.51
CA ALA A 42 -0.65 6.75 -10.12
C ALA A 42 0.80 7.06 -9.71
N MET A 43 1.15 6.90 -8.44
CA MET A 43 2.52 7.12 -7.93
C MET A 43 3.52 6.11 -8.51
N HIS A 44 3.09 4.88 -8.78
CA HIS A 44 3.96 3.81 -9.29
C HIS A 44 4.00 3.69 -10.82
N ALA A 45 3.20 4.47 -11.56
CA ALA A 45 3.08 4.36 -13.01
C ALA A 45 4.41 4.52 -13.78
N ASN A 46 5.36 5.31 -13.24
CA ASN A 46 6.68 5.54 -13.84
C ASN A 46 7.82 5.30 -12.84
N ALA A 47 7.74 4.21 -12.07
CA ALA A 47 8.78 3.85 -11.12
C ALA A 47 10.13 3.63 -11.83
N LEU A 48 11.20 4.23 -11.29
CA LEU A 48 12.55 4.05 -11.82
C LEU A 48 13.03 2.61 -11.59
N VAL A 49 13.57 1.99 -12.64
CA VAL A 49 14.19 0.66 -12.55
C VAL A 49 15.51 0.79 -11.80
N LYS A 50 15.71 -0.05 -10.77
CA LYS A 50 17.00 -0.12 -10.08
C LYS A 50 18.09 -0.50 -11.09
N ARG A 51 19.06 0.38 -11.27
CA ARG A 51 20.24 0.09 -12.08
C ARG A 51 21.09 -0.92 -11.31
N HIS A 52 21.28 -2.12 -11.88
CA HIS A 52 22.34 -3.02 -11.40
C HIS A 52 23.66 -2.29 -11.62
N GLN A 53 24.35 -1.93 -10.53
CA GLN A 53 25.74 -1.54 -10.61
C GLN A 53 26.51 -2.85 -10.81
N GLU A 54 26.96 -3.11 -12.03
CA GLU A 54 28.03 -4.09 -12.24
C GLU A 54 29.22 -3.55 -11.46
N ALA A 55 29.67 -4.30 -10.45
CA ALA A 55 30.89 -3.96 -9.75
C ALA A 55 32.01 -3.99 -10.78
N GLU A 56 32.65 -2.84 -11.04
CA GLU A 56 33.92 -2.83 -11.75
C GLU A 56 34.92 -3.60 -10.89
N GLU A 57 35.11 -4.89 -11.20
CA GLU A 57 36.27 -5.64 -10.74
C GLU A 57 37.50 -5.02 -11.40
N GLY A 58 38.06 -4.00 -10.76
CA GLY A 58 39.39 -3.52 -11.07
C GLY A 58 40.39 -4.66 -10.85
N ASP A 59 41.05 -5.08 -11.92
CA ASP A 59 42.11 -6.09 -11.89
C ASP A 59 43.27 -5.59 -11.00
N PRO A 60 43.60 -6.25 -9.87
CA PRO A 60 44.67 -5.80 -8.99
C PRO A 60 46.07 -5.92 -9.60
N ALA A 61 46.22 -6.47 -10.81
CA ALA A 61 47.50 -6.71 -11.46
C ALA A 61 48.21 -5.45 -12.01
N GLU A 62 47.56 -4.28 -12.04
CA GLU A 62 48.20 -3.06 -12.57
C GLU A 62 49.09 -2.33 -11.56
N PHE A 63 48.93 -2.55 -10.25
CA PHE A 63 49.70 -1.84 -9.22
C PHE A 63 51.13 -2.38 -8.99
N GLU A 64 51.47 -3.57 -9.48
CA GLU A 64 52.82 -4.15 -9.28
C GLU A 64 53.86 -3.69 -10.34
N LYS A 65 53.42 -3.11 -11.47
CA LYS A 65 54.35 -2.71 -12.54
C LYS A 65 54.96 -1.32 -12.37
N GLU A 66 54.42 -0.49 -11.49
CA GLU A 66 54.98 0.84 -11.20
C GLU A 66 55.96 0.84 -10.00
N ALA A 67 56.09 -0.28 -9.29
CA ALA A 67 56.97 -0.41 -8.12
C ALA A 67 58.29 -1.15 -8.43
N SER A 68 58.60 -1.45 -9.70
CA SER A 68 59.86 -2.07 -10.12
C SER A 68 60.72 -1.17 -10.99
#